data_AF-A0A167SNB9-F1
#
_entry.id   AF-A0A167SNB9-F1
#
_cell.length_a   1.000
_cell.length_b   1.000
_cell.length_c   1.000
_cell.angle_alpha   90.00
_cell.angle_beta   90.00
_cell.angle_gamma   90.00
#
_symmetry.space_group_name_H-M   'P 1'
#
loop_
_entity.id
_entity.type
_entity.pdbx_description
1 polymer ?
#
loop_
_entity_poly.entity_id
_entity_poly.type
_entity_poly.pdbx_seq_one_letter_code
_entity_poly.pdbx_strand_id
1 'polypeptide(L)'
;SGGPTFCAIASLRLAPSSSAKLTTEEQRQSIRWLVQNQDHAGGFHGRTEKESDACYCFWCGAALHLLGQQSLVDTTALSSFVNHCQFKFGGVAKAPGETPAMSLYPPGPESDKSWQLKTLDPLLNATQETADWAVQNIPARK
;
A
#
# COMPACT_ATOMS: atom_id res chain seq x y z
N SER A 1 -8.73 10.91 -0.24
CA SER A 1 -7.28 10.93 -0.54
C SER A 1 -6.72 9.60 -0.10
N GLY A 2 -5.90 8.92 -0.92
CA GLY A 2 -5.55 7.50 -0.73
C GLY A 2 -4.90 7.18 0.62
N GLY A 3 -3.89 7.96 1.02
CA GLY A 3 -3.17 7.75 2.30
C GLY A 3 -4.08 7.88 3.53
N PRO A 4 -4.79 9.01 3.72
CA PRO A 4 -5.75 9.15 4.82
C PRO A 4 -6.85 8.08 4.82
N THR A 5 -7.33 7.66 3.63
CA THR A 5 -8.31 6.57 3.51
C THR A 5 -7.75 5.25 4.05
N PHE A 6 -6.53 4.88 3.69
CA PHE A 6 -5.84 3.73 4.27
C PHE A 6 -5.74 3.84 5.79
N CYS A 7 -5.23 4.97 6.30
CA CYS A 7 -5.06 5.15 7.75
C CYS A 7 -6.37 5.00 8.51
N ALA A 8 -7.47 5.54 7.98
CA ALA A 8 -8.80 5.41 8.58
C ALA A 8 -9.26 3.94 8.61
N ILE A 9 -9.17 3.22 7.49
CA ILE A 9 -9.56 1.81 7.39
C ILE A 9 -8.70 0.94 8.31
N ALA A 10 -7.37 1.11 8.30
CA ALA A 10 -6.46 0.38 9.19
C ALA A 10 -6.77 0.64 10.67
N SER A 11 -7.02 1.91 11.03
CA SER A 11 -7.38 2.28 12.41
C SER A 11 -8.69 1.64 12.85
N LEU A 12 -9.71 1.61 11.99
CA LEU A 12 -10.98 0.95 12.28
C LEU A 12 -10.84 -0.57 12.42
N ARG A 13 -9.90 -1.19 11.70
CA ARG A 13 -9.58 -2.62 11.82
C ARG A 13 -8.81 -2.95 13.10
N LEU A 14 -7.97 -2.03 13.58
CA LEU A 14 -7.23 -2.16 14.84
C LEU A 14 -8.08 -1.83 16.07
N ALA A 15 -9.13 -1.01 15.90
CA ALA A 15 -9.98 -0.59 17.00
C ALA A 15 -10.70 -1.79 17.66
N PRO A 16 -10.98 -1.73 18.98
CA PRO A 16 -11.74 -2.76 19.66
C PRO A 16 -13.09 -3.03 18.98
N SER A 17 -13.60 -4.27 19.08
CA SER A 17 -14.86 -4.67 18.44
C SER A 17 -16.09 -3.85 18.86
N SER A 18 -16.01 -3.17 20.00
CA SER A 18 -17.02 -2.23 20.52
C SER A 18 -16.99 -0.84 19.85
N SER A 19 -15.95 -0.54 19.07
CA SER A 19 -15.81 0.73 18.36
C SER A 19 -16.71 0.78 17.13
N ALA A 20 -17.00 2.00 16.68
CA ALA A 20 -17.76 2.22 15.46
C ALA A 20 -17.09 1.51 14.28
N LYS A 21 -17.90 0.81 13.47
CA LYS A 21 -17.49 0.20 12.20
C LYS A 21 -18.10 0.98 11.06
N LEU A 22 -17.51 0.87 9.87
CA LEU A 22 -18.13 1.38 8.66
C LEU A 22 -19.48 0.69 8.46
N THR A 23 -20.49 1.48 8.13
CA THR A 23 -21.75 0.98 7.59
C THR A 23 -21.50 0.31 6.23
N THR A 24 -22.41 -0.56 5.81
CA THR A 24 -22.35 -1.22 4.50
C THR A 24 -22.24 -0.20 3.35
N GLU A 25 -22.94 0.94 3.47
CA GLU A 25 -22.92 1.98 2.45
C GLU A 25 -21.58 2.73 2.41
N GLU A 26 -21.01 3.09 3.57
CA GLU A 26 -19.68 3.72 3.63
C GLU A 26 -18.58 2.78 3.10
N GLN A 27 -18.68 1.49 3.42
CA GLN A 27 -17.76 0.48 2.91
C GLN A 27 -17.88 0.38 1.38
N ARG A 28 -19.11 0.32 0.84
CA ARG A 28 -19.36 0.25 -0.60
C ARG A 28 -18.83 1.49 -1.33
N GLN A 29 -19.06 2.68 -0.80
CA GLN A 29 -18.55 3.93 -1.36
C GLN A 29 -17.02 3.97 -1.34
N SER A 30 -16.41 3.52 -0.24
CA SER A 30 -14.95 3.44 -0.12
C SER A 30 -14.34 2.48 -1.13
N ILE A 31 -14.91 1.28 -1.29
CA ILE A 31 -14.48 0.28 -2.28
C ILE A 31 -14.58 0.87 -3.69
N ARG A 32 -15.75 1.45 -4.03
CA ARG A 32 -15.96 2.05 -5.35
C ARG A 32 -14.91 3.11 -5.66
N TRP A 33 -14.66 4.02 -4.72
CA TRP A 33 -13.69 5.09 -4.91
C TRP A 33 -12.26 4.54 -5.04
N LEU A 34 -11.88 3.56 -4.21
CA LEU A 34 -10.56 2.94 -4.27
C LEU A 34 -10.32 2.23 -5.61
N VAL A 35 -11.27 1.44 -6.10
CA VAL A 35 -11.17 0.74 -7.38
C VAL A 35 -11.06 1.72 -8.55
N GLN A 36 -11.82 2.83 -8.51
CA GLN A 36 -11.77 3.87 -9.55
C GLN A 36 -10.44 4.63 -9.59
N ASN A 37 -9.60 4.54 -8.57
CA ASN A 37 -8.30 5.18 -8.55
C ASN A 37 -7.21 4.36 -9.25
N GLN A 38 -7.45 3.10 -9.61
CA GLN A 38 -6.52 2.36 -10.46
C GLN A 38 -6.69 2.80 -11.91
N ASP A 39 -5.62 3.24 -12.55
CA ASP A 39 -5.64 3.67 -13.94
C ASP A 39 -5.35 2.52 -14.92
N HIS A 40 -5.44 2.82 -16.22
CA HIS A 40 -5.16 1.86 -17.28
C HIS A 40 -3.69 1.42 -17.35
N ALA A 41 -2.76 2.23 -16.82
CA ALA A 41 -1.35 1.87 -16.72
C ALA A 41 -1.08 0.95 -15.51
N GLY A 42 -2.06 0.78 -14.62
CA GLY A 42 -2.01 -0.06 -13.42
C GLY A 42 -1.64 0.69 -12.14
N GLY A 43 -1.27 1.96 -12.24
CA GLY A 43 -0.93 2.80 -11.10
C GLY A 43 -2.17 3.26 -10.34
N PHE A 44 -1.97 3.74 -9.12
CA PHE A 44 -3.04 4.32 -8.32
C PHE A 44 -2.88 5.83 -8.15
N HIS A 45 -4.01 6.53 -8.25
CA HIS A 45 -4.14 7.94 -7.95
C HIS A 45 -4.50 8.16 -6.48
N GLY A 46 -3.90 9.17 -5.84
CA GLY A 46 -4.27 9.57 -4.49
C GLY A 46 -5.59 10.34 -4.40
N ARG A 47 -5.98 10.98 -5.51
CA ARG A 47 -7.17 11.83 -5.65
C ARG A 47 -7.68 11.70 -7.09
N THR A 48 -8.98 11.90 -7.29
CA THR A 48 -9.61 11.91 -8.61
C THR A 48 -8.95 12.95 -9.52
N GLU A 49 -8.77 12.61 -10.80
CA GLU A 49 -8.12 13.43 -11.83
C GLU A 49 -6.67 13.87 -11.48
N LYS A 50 -5.91 13.03 -10.78
CA LYS A 50 -4.47 13.20 -10.57
C LYS A 50 -3.69 12.07 -11.21
N GLU A 51 -2.40 12.29 -11.41
CA GLU A 51 -1.48 11.29 -11.95
C GLU A 51 -1.15 10.20 -10.95
N SER A 52 -0.79 9.03 -11.48
CA SER A 52 -0.47 7.85 -10.68
C SER A 52 0.83 8.05 -9.93
N ASP A 53 0.85 7.53 -8.70
CA ASP A 53 2.02 7.55 -7.84
C ASP A 53 2.20 6.17 -7.20
N ALA A 54 3.42 5.64 -7.30
CA ALA A 54 3.80 4.33 -6.81
C ALA A 54 3.42 4.11 -5.34
N CYS A 55 3.46 5.17 -4.50
CA CYS A 55 3.09 5.01 -3.09
C CYS A 55 1.60 4.67 -2.91
N TYR A 56 0.70 5.13 -3.78
CA TYR A 56 -0.72 4.79 -3.70
C TYR A 56 -1.01 3.36 -4.15
N CYS A 57 -0.09 2.69 -4.86
CA CYS A 57 -0.22 1.25 -5.10
C CYS A 57 -0.25 0.48 -3.78
N PHE A 58 0.55 0.92 -2.80
CA PHE A 58 0.45 0.42 -1.42
C PHE A 58 -0.81 0.95 -0.74
N TRP A 59 -1.01 2.27 -0.61
CA TRP A 59 -2.10 2.81 0.19
C TRP A 59 -3.49 2.33 -0.26
N CYS A 60 -3.79 2.39 -1.56
CA CYS A 60 -5.08 2.00 -2.10
C CYS A 60 -5.22 0.47 -2.17
N GLY A 61 -4.17 -0.24 -2.59
CA GLY A 61 -4.18 -1.71 -2.63
C GLY A 61 -4.34 -2.35 -1.25
N ALA A 62 -3.61 -1.84 -0.24
CA ALA A 62 -3.72 -2.28 1.14
C ALA A 62 -5.10 -1.97 1.74
N ALA A 63 -5.67 -0.79 1.45
CA ALA A 63 -7.03 -0.47 1.86
C ALA A 63 -8.07 -1.46 1.28
N LEU A 64 -7.97 -1.80 0.00
CA LEU A 64 -8.83 -2.81 -0.62
C LEU A 64 -8.64 -4.20 0.01
N HIS A 65 -7.40 -4.58 0.31
CA HIS A 65 -7.11 -5.84 1.02
C HIS A 65 -7.76 -5.87 2.40
N LEU A 66 -7.63 -4.80 3.19
CA LEU A 66 -8.27 -4.69 4.52
C LEU A 66 -9.80 -4.68 4.45
N LEU A 67 -10.39 -4.31 3.30
CA LEU A 67 -11.82 -4.40 3.05
C LEU A 67 -12.25 -5.76 2.46
N GLY A 68 -11.32 -6.69 2.25
CA GLY A 68 -11.57 -8.02 1.68
C GLY A 68 -11.84 -8.00 0.17
N GLN A 69 -11.37 -6.96 -0.53
CA GLN A 69 -11.63 -6.71 -1.95
C GLN A 69 -10.35 -6.72 -2.81
N GLN A 70 -9.33 -7.45 -2.38
CA GLN A 70 -8.06 -7.56 -3.11
C GLN A 70 -8.22 -8.13 -4.53
N SER A 71 -9.27 -8.91 -4.79
CA SER A 71 -9.56 -9.46 -6.12
C SER A 71 -10.04 -8.41 -7.14
N LEU A 72 -10.38 -7.20 -6.68
CA LEU A 72 -10.77 -6.08 -7.55
C LEU A 72 -9.58 -5.29 -8.07
N VAL A 73 -8.36 -5.59 -7.59
CA VAL A 73 -7.13 -4.94 -8.06
C VAL A 73 -6.60 -5.70 -9.26
N ASP A 74 -6.30 -4.99 -10.35
CA ASP A 74 -5.50 -5.57 -11.42
C ASP A 74 -4.04 -5.64 -10.95
N THR A 75 -3.69 -6.76 -10.33
CA THR A 75 -2.36 -6.99 -9.75
C THR A 75 -1.28 -7.08 -10.82
N THR A 76 -1.63 -7.49 -12.03
CA THR A 76 -0.69 -7.62 -13.15
C THR A 76 -0.30 -6.24 -13.65
N ALA A 77 -1.28 -5.38 -13.92
CA ALA A 77 -1.05 -4.00 -14.31
C ALA A 77 -0.33 -3.23 -13.20
N LEU A 78 -0.73 -3.39 -11.93
CA LEU A 78 -0.06 -2.77 -10.79
C LEU A 78 1.42 -3.17 -10.70
N SER A 79 1.71 -4.47 -10.83
CA SER A 79 3.10 -4.95 -10.77
C SER A 79 3.94 -4.39 -11.91
N SER A 80 3.35 -4.31 -13.11
CA SER A 80 3.98 -3.68 -14.28
C SER A 80 4.25 -2.18 -14.04
N PHE A 81 3.29 -1.43 -13.50
CA PHE A 81 3.45 -0.02 -13.16
C PHE A 81 4.59 0.20 -12.17
N VAL A 82 4.60 -0.53 -11.04
CA VAL A 82 5.65 -0.42 -10.01
C VAL A 82 7.02 -0.79 -10.59
N ASN A 83 7.08 -1.78 -11.48
CA ASN A 83 8.31 -2.13 -12.19
C ASN A 83 8.81 -0.98 -13.08
N HIS A 84 7.91 -0.27 -13.78
CA HIS A 84 8.27 0.91 -14.56
C HIS A 84 8.68 2.12 -13.72
N CYS A 85 8.27 2.18 -12.45
CA CYS A 85 8.74 3.19 -11.50
C CYS A 85 10.15 2.90 -10.96
N GLN A 86 10.77 1.77 -11.29
CA GLN A 86 12.14 1.49 -10.85
C GLN A 86 13.14 2.41 -11.53
N PHE A 87 14.09 2.91 -10.74
CA PHE A 87 15.17 3.72 -11.26
C PHE A 87 16.41 2.87 -11.54
N LYS A 88 17.12 3.21 -12.62
CA LYS A 88 18.29 2.46 -13.11
C LYS A 88 19.43 2.27 -12.10
N PHE A 89 19.47 3.07 -11.04
CA PHE A 89 20.48 2.99 -9.98
C PHE A 89 19.90 2.54 -8.62
N GLY A 90 18.70 1.98 -8.62
CA GLY A 90 18.00 1.54 -7.43
C GLY A 90 16.97 2.53 -6.90
N GLY A 91 16.03 2.02 -6.11
CA GLY A 91 14.88 2.77 -5.60
C GLY A 91 13.67 2.74 -6.54
N VAL A 92 12.52 3.08 -5.97
CA VAL A 92 11.24 3.22 -6.69
C VAL A 92 10.88 4.71 -6.70
N ALA A 93 10.71 5.27 -7.88
CA ALA A 93 10.26 6.63 -8.09
C ALA A 93 8.75 6.76 -7.92
N LYS A 94 8.29 8.00 -7.80
CA LYS A 94 6.86 8.31 -7.74
C LYS A 94 6.15 7.84 -9.01
N ALA A 95 6.70 8.10 -10.19
CA ALA A 95 6.12 7.68 -11.46
C ALA A 95 7.22 7.20 -12.43
N PRO A 96 6.86 6.48 -13.51
CA PRO A 96 7.82 6.05 -14.51
C PRO A 96 8.60 7.23 -15.10
N GLY A 97 9.93 7.09 -15.15
CA GLY A 97 10.82 8.13 -15.66
C GLY A 97 11.12 9.28 -14.69
N GLU A 98 10.48 9.33 -13.51
CA GLU A 98 10.87 10.25 -12.44
C GLU A 98 12.10 9.73 -11.67
N THR A 99 12.78 10.61 -10.94
CA THR A 99 13.85 10.22 -10.01
C THR A 99 13.26 9.76 -8.68
N PRO A 100 13.78 8.68 -8.05
CA PRO A 100 13.40 8.30 -6.70
C PRO A 100 13.56 9.46 -5.73
N ALA A 101 12.62 9.59 -4.79
CA ALA A 101 12.81 10.50 -3.66
C ALA A 101 14.10 10.09 -2.94
N MET A 102 15.10 10.98 -2.94
CA MET A 102 16.40 10.74 -2.31
C MET A 102 16.21 10.38 -0.84
N SER A 103 16.72 9.22 -0.44
CA SER A 103 17.20 9.03 0.92
C SER A 103 18.17 10.17 1.24
N LEU A 104 18.02 10.81 2.41
CA LEU A 104 18.96 11.81 2.92
C LEU A 104 20.40 11.27 3.05
N TYR A 105 20.60 9.96 2.90
CA TYR A 105 21.89 9.27 3.00
C TYR A 105 22.16 8.38 1.79
N PRO A 106 23.40 8.36 1.27
CA PRO A 106 23.75 7.60 0.08
C PRO A 106 23.85 6.08 0.36
N PRO A 107 23.61 5.23 -0.65
CA PRO A 107 23.91 3.80 -0.55
C PRO A 107 25.42 3.54 -0.52
N GLY A 108 25.83 2.53 0.23
CA GLY A 108 27.22 2.07 0.36
C GLY A 108 27.70 1.20 -0.82
N PRO A 109 29.02 0.95 -0.92
CA PRO A 109 29.71 0.53 -2.15
C PRO A 109 29.45 -0.91 -2.68
N GLU A 110 28.45 -1.65 -2.18
CA GLU A 110 28.26 -3.08 -2.51
C GLU A 110 26.82 -3.48 -2.88
N SER A 111 26.03 -2.59 -3.48
CA SER A 111 24.61 -2.92 -3.74
C SER A 111 24.37 -3.63 -5.08
N ASP A 112 24.12 -4.95 -5.04
CA ASP A 112 23.06 -5.66 -5.81
C ASP A 112 22.85 -7.11 -5.28
N LYS A 113 21.62 -7.65 -5.41
CA LYS A 113 21.21 -9.08 -5.68
C LYS A 113 19.93 -9.66 -5.03
N SER A 114 18.99 -8.91 -4.43
CA SER A 114 18.01 -9.51 -3.48
C SER A 114 16.51 -9.36 -3.76
N TRP A 115 16.03 -9.31 -5.01
CA TRP A 115 14.62 -8.99 -5.33
C TRP A 115 13.62 -10.16 -5.19
N GLN A 116 13.52 -10.74 -4.00
CA GLN A 116 12.33 -11.46 -3.52
C GLN A 116 11.77 -10.73 -2.31
N LEU A 117 10.70 -9.95 -2.52
CA LEU A 117 10.03 -9.27 -1.42
C LEU A 117 9.19 -10.28 -0.64
N LYS A 118 9.45 -10.38 0.66
CA LYS A 118 8.63 -11.16 1.59
C LYS A 118 7.21 -10.58 1.61
N THR A 119 6.22 -11.45 1.81
CA THR A 119 4.83 -11.03 2.03
C THR A 119 4.76 -10.01 3.17
N LEU A 120 3.98 -8.95 2.97
CA LEU A 120 3.77 -7.89 3.94
C LEU A 120 2.41 -8.05 4.61
N ASP A 121 2.37 -7.81 5.92
CA ASP A 121 1.12 -7.54 6.62
C ASP A 121 0.73 -6.07 6.36
N PRO A 122 -0.39 -5.81 5.68
CA PRO A 122 -0.79 -4.45 5.31
C PRO A 122 -1.30 -3.64 6.50
N LEU A 123 -1.70 -4.29 7.60
CA LEU A 123 -2.21 -3.61 8.79
C LEU A 123 -1.07 -2.96 9.58
N LEU A 124 0.05 -3.67 9.72
CA LEU A 124 1.22 -3.23 10.46
C LEU A 124 2.29 -2.59 9.57
N ASN A 125 2.14 -2.68 8.24
CA ASN A 125 3.15 -2.24 7.27
C ASN A 125 4.53 -2.83 7.57
N ALA A 126 4.56 -4.13 7.85
CA ALA A 126 5.75 -4.89 8.20
C ALA A 126 5.74 -6.23 7.44
N THR A 127 6.86 -6.95 7.40
CA THR A 127 6.85 -8.31 6.83
C THR A 127 5.90 -9.20 7.63
N GLN A 128 5.25 -10.18 7.00
CA GLN A 128 4.33 -11.10 7.67
C GLN A 128 5.01 -11.78 8.86
N GLU A 129 6.28 -12.17 8.70
CA GLU A 129 7.12 -12.72 9.77
C GLU A 129 7.26 -11.75 10.97
N THR A 130 7.53 -10.48 10.71
CA THR A 130 7.62 -9.44 11.75
C THR A 130 6.26 -9.20 12.41
N ALA A 131 5.17 -9.18 11.64
CA ALA A 131 3.82 -9.01 12.13
C ALA A 131 3.39 -10.15 13.05
N ASP A 132 3.60 -11.40 12.61
CA ASP A 132 3.29 -12.61 13.37
C ASP A 132 4.09 -12.64 14.68
N TRP A 133 5.38 -12.32 14.63
CA TRP A 133 6.22 -12.21 15.82
C TRP A 133 5.68 -11.15 16.79
N ALA A 134 5.29 -9.97 16.29
CA ALA A 134 4.77 -8.90 17.12
C ALA A 134 3.47 -9.29 17.82
N VAL A 135 2.55 -9.94 17.09
CA VAL A 135 1.27 -10.44 17.65
C VAL A 135 1.51 -11.48 18.76
N GLN A 136 2.53 -12.33 18.62
CA GLN A 136 2.83 -13.38 19.60
C GLN A 136 3.56 -12.86 20.84
N ASN A 137 4.44 -11.86 20.69
CA ASN A 137 5.39 -11.49 21.73
C ASN A 137 5.08 -10.15 22.42
N ILE A 138 4.22 -9.31 21.82
CA ILE A 138 3.83 -8.02 22.41
C ILE A 138 2.46 -8.19 23.06
N PRO A 139 2.37 -8.22 24.41
CA PRO A 139 1.09 -8.37 25.08
C PRO A 139 0.18 -7.19 24.77
N ALA A 140 -1.04 -7.47 24.33
CA ALA A 140 -2.09 -6.45 24.19
C ALA A 140 -2.29 -5.79 25.56
N ARG A 141 -2.14 -4.46 25.63
CA ARG A 141 -2.49 -3.72 26.86
C ARG A 141 -3.97 -3.99 27.14
N LYS A 142 -4.24 -4.56 28.31
CA LYS A 142 -5.59 -4.78 28.85
C LYS A 142 -6.35 -3.45 28.96
#